data_AF-A0A533BH97-F1
#
_entry.id   AF-A0A533BH97-F1
#
_cell.length_a   1.000
_cell.length_b   1.000
_cell.length_c   1.000
_cell.angle_alpha   90.00
_cell.angle_beta   90.00
_cell.angle_gamma   90.00
#
_symmetry.space_group_name_H-M   'P 1'
#
loop_
_entity.id
_entity.type
_entity.pdbx_description
1 polymer ?
#
loop_
_entity_poly.entity_id
_entity_poly.type
_entity_poly.pdbx_seq_one_letter_code
_entity_poly.pdbx_strand_id
1 'polypeptide(L)'
;MKPEKPCVLAIVLLAGLLTGSPIFSEAQSTTEPIMIKILLTDATSYQGHDIAVVGIAKDVEERLPVPACKHMLRYGDYVFDLKDESGSIRVEVMGTCGNQGGLKIARDGDRVLVKGVFIQLLSGNLSSPTTFISALNQAVSRLPQ
;
A
#
# COMPACT_ATOMS: atom_id res chain seq x y z
N MET A 1 22.72 52.38 -49.30
CA MET A 1 22.71 51.28 -50.29
C MET A 1 22.85 49.96 -49.55
N LYS A 2 22.00 48.98 -49.83
CA LYS A 2 22.07 47.59 -49.34
C LYS A 2 23.21 46.85 -50.08
N PRO A 3 23.90 45.87 -49.47
CA PRO A 3 23.52 44.45 -49.63
C PRO A 3 23.63 43.65 -48.29
N GLU A 4 22.68 42.78 -47.94
CA GLU A 4 22.58 41.33 -48.19
C GLU A 4 23.43 40.42 -47.26
N LYS A 5 22.73 39.45 -46.64
CA LYS A 5 23.21 38.35 -45.75
C LYS A 5 24.01 37.32 -46.59
N PRO A 6 24.53 36.17 -46.07
CA PRO A 6 24.55 35.61 -44.71
C PRO A 6 25.94 35.04 -44.29
N CYS A 7 26.13 34.67 -43.02
CA CYS A 7 27.08 33.59 -42.71
C CYS A 7 26.76 32.89 -41.39
N VAL A 8 26.27 31.65 -41.54
CA VAL A 8 26.82 30.46 -40.88
C VAL A 8 26.70 30.40 -39.35
N LEU A 9 25.67 29.67 -38.92
CA LEU A 9 25.81 28.45 -38.11
C LEU A 9 26.91 28.49 -37.02
N ALA A 10 26.65 29.21 -35.94
CA ALA A 10 27.31 28.96 -34.66
C ALA A 10 26.31 28.24 -33.75
N ILE A 11 26.36 26.91 -33.81
CA ILE A 11 25.78 26.01 -32.81
C ILE A 11 26.50 26.32 -31.50
N VAL A 12 25.93 27.20 -30.69
CA VAL A 12 26.38 27.40 -29.32
C VAL A 12 25.73 26.32 -28.47
N LEU A 13 26.48 25.22 -28.32
CA LEU A 13 26.37 24.26 -27.23
C LEU A 13 26.40 25.03 -25.90
N LEU A 14 25.25 25.21 -25.27
CA LEU A 14 25.20 25.49 -23.83
C LEU A 14 24.20 24.56 -23.17
N ALA A 15 24.78 23.72 -22.30
CA ALA A 15 24.14 22.77 -21.43
C ALA A 15 23.06 23.45 -20.57
N GLY A 16 21.80 23.22 -20.93
CA GLY A 16 20.63 23.53 -20.11
C GLY A 16 20.17 22.27 -19.38
N LEU A 17 20.57 22.18 -18.12
CA LEU A 17 20.08 21.30 -17.04
C LEU A 17 18.83 20.47 -17.40
N LEU A 18 19.05 19.17 -17.62
CA LEU A 18 18.01 18.15 -17.47
C LEU A 18 17.58 18.14 -16.01
N THR A 19 16.53 18.89 -15.66
CA THR A 19 15.75 18.61 -14.45
C THR A 19 15.00 17.30 -14.71
N GLY A 20 15.69 16.19 -14.50
CA GLY A 20 15.07 14.88 -14.42
C GLY A 20 14.14 14.89 -13.21
N SER A 21 12.85 15.11 -13.45
CA SER A 21 11.84 14.68 -12.49
C SER A 21 11.99 13.16 -12.37
N PRO A 22 12.20 12.58 -11.17
CA PRO A 22 11.87 11.19 -10.99
C PRO A 22 10.34 11.14 -11.14
N ILE A 23 9.87 10.80 -12.34
CA ILE A 23 8.57 10.19 -12.47
C ILE A 23 8.74 8.90 -11.67
N PHE A 24 8.31 8.94 -10.41
CA PHE A 24 7.97 7.73 -9.70
C PHE A 24 6.89 7.08 -10.56
N SER A 25 7.30 6.19 -11.46
CA SER A 25 6.43 5.13 -11.90
C SER A 25 6.06 4.40 -10.62
N GLU A 26 4.90 4.72 -10.04
CA GLU A 26 4.11 3.69 -9.39
C GLU A 26 3.94 2.61 -10.46
N ALA A 27 4.89 1.67 -10.47
CA ALA A 27 4.65 0.38 -11.04
C ALA A 27 3.41 -0.09 -10.30
N GLN A 28 2.26 0.02 -10.94
CA GLN A 28 1.06 -0.66 -10.52
C GLN A 28 1.46 -2.13 -10.53
N SER A 29 1.91 -2.62 -9.37
CA SER A 29 2.12 -4.03 -9.16
C SER A 29 0.76 -4.64 -9.37
N THR A 30 0.56 -5.22 -10.55
CA THR A 30 -0.60 -6.02 -10.94
C THR A 30 -0.47 -7.38 -10.27
N THR A 31 -0.13 -7.39 -8.98
CA THR A 31 -0.19 -8.58 -8.15
C THR A 31 -1.64 -9.03 -8.20
N GLU A 32 -1.87 -10.15 -8.88
CA GLU A 32 -3.19 -10.74 -9.00
C GLU A 32 -3.72 -11.05 -7.60
N PRO A 33 -4.99 -10.73 -7.29
CA PRO A 33 -5.54 -11.04 -5.99
C PRO A 33 -5.54 -12.54 -5.71
N ILE A 34 -4.99 -12.91 -4.56
CA ILE A 34 -4.91 -14.29 -4.07
C ILE A 34 -6.10 -14.54 -3.14
N MET A 35 -6.71 -15.72 -3.23
CA MET A 35 -7.77 -16.14 -2.32
C MET A 35 -7.23 -16.39 -0.91
N ILE A 36 -8.00 -16.02 0.11
CA ILE A 36 -7.61 -16.19 1.51
C ILE A 36 -7.28 -17.65 1.83
N LYS A 37 -8.05 -18.60 1.33
CA LYS A 37 -7.79 -20.03 1.54
C LYS A 37 -6.41 -20.48 1.07
N ILE A 38 -5.89 -19.93 -0.03
CA ILE A 38 -4.56 -20.28 -0.54
C ILE A 38 -3.50 -19.81 0.46
N LEU A 39 -3.62 -18.55 0.90
CA LEU A 39 -2.72 -17.98 1.90
C LEU A 39 -2.72 -18.77 3.21
N LEU A 40 -3.89 -19.22 3.67
CA LEU A 40 -3.99 -19.99 4.91
C LEU A 40 -3.51 -21.44 4.78
N THR A 41 -3.70 -22.06 3.61
CA THR A 41 -3.29 -23.46 3.36
C THR A 41 -1.78 -23.57 3.19
N ASP A 42 -1.14 -22.56 2.61
CA ASP A 42 0.31 -22.54 2.33
C ASP A 42 1.01 -21.37 3.03
N ALA A 43 0.58 -21.05 4.26
CA ALA A 43 0.99 -19.86 4.99
C ALA A 43 2.51 -19.69 5.12
N THR A 44 3.24 -20.77 5.33
CA THR A 44 4.71 -20.72 5.46
C THR A 44 5.38 -20.23 4.16
N SER A 45 4.85 -20.60 2.99
CA SER A 45 5.41 -20.21 1.69
C SER A 45 5.13 -18.74 1.34
N TYR A 46 4.10 -18.13 1.96
CA TYR A 46 3.78 -16.71 1.81
C TYR A 46 4.38 -15.83 2.90
N GLN A 47 5.06 -16.40 3.90
CA GLN A 47 5.64 -15.64 5.01
C GLN A 47 6.57 -14.52 4.51
N GLY A 48 6.21 -13.26 4.78
CA GLY A 48 6.99 -12.09 4.39
C GLY A 48 6.84 -11.67 2.93
N HIS A 49 5.96 -12.31 2.16
CA HIS A 49 5.69 -11.94 0.77
C HIS A 49 4.68 -10.79 0.68
N ASP A 50 4.89 -9.91 -0.31
CA ASP A 50 3.88 -8.96 -0.76
C ASP A 50 2.76 -9.69 -1.50
N ILE A 51 1.52 -9.45 -1.05
CA ILE A 51 0.31 -10.07 -1.58
C ILE A 51 -0.74 -9.02 -1.91
N ALA A 52 -1.70 -9.43 -2.73
CA ALA A 52 -2.93 -8.69 -2.97
C ALA A 52 -4.11 -9.60 -2.61
N VAL A 53 -5.10 -9.10 -1.87
CA VAL A 53 -6.32 -9.85 -1.51
C VAL A 53 -7.52 -8.94 -1.67
N VAL A 54 -8.60 -9.48 -2.22
CA VAL A 54 -9.88 -8.78 -2.33
C VAL A 54 -10.91 -9.45 -1.45
N GLY A 55 -11.68 -8.66 -0.71
CA GLY A 55 -12.73 -9.16 0.15
C GLY A 55 -13.64 -8.07 0.68
N ILE A 56 -14.52 -8.42 1.59
CA ILE A 56 -15.41 -7.52 2.32
C ILE A 56 -14.80 -7.25 3.69
N ALA A 57 -14.63 -5.98 4.05
CA ALA A 57 -14.20 -5.58 5.38
C ALA A 57 -15.33 -5.82 6.40
N LYS A 58 -14.97 -6.41 7.54
CA LYS A 58 -15.83 -6.71 8.68
C LYS A 58 -15.13 -6.35 9.97
N ASP A 59 -15.90 -6.03 11.00
CA ASP A 59 -15.43 -5.77 12.35
C ASP A 59 -14.31 -4.72 12.36
N VAL A 60 -14.50 -3.63 11.60
CA VAL A 60 -13.54 -2.54 11.50
C VAL A 60 -13.40 -1.80 12.84
N GLU A 61 -12.18 -1.77 13.37
CA GLU A 61 -11.83 -1.08 14.61
C GLU A 61 -10.71 -0.05 14.35
N GLU A 62 -11.07 1.23 14.42
CA GLU A 62 -10.12 2.34 14.37
C GLU A 62 -9.35 2.46 15.70
N ARG A 63 -8.03 2.61 15.61
CA ARG A 63 -7.17 2.81 16.78
C ARG A 63 -6.89 4.30 16.97
N LEU A 64 -6.75 4.68 18.24
CA LEU A 64 -6.36 6.04 18.60
C LEU A 64 -4.96 6.37 18.05
N PRO A 65 -4.69 7.65 17.73
CA PRO A 65 -3.38 8.07 17.27
C PRO A 65 -2.28 7.75 18.29
N VAL A 66 -1.16 7.22 17.82
CA VAL A 66 -0.04 6.82 18.68
C VAL A 66 1.23 7.62 18.40
N PRO A 67 2.06 7.92 19.43
CA PRO A 67 3.40 8.45 19.23
C PRO A 67 4.27 7.39 18.53
N ALA A 68 4.73 7.67 17.30
CA ALA A 68 5.52 6.70 16.52
C ALA A 68 6.65 7.33 15.69
N CYS A 69 6.47 8.58 15.22
CA CYS A 69 7.48 9.30 14.45
C CYS A 69 8.12 10.40 15.29
N LYS A 70 9.33 10.83 14.92
CA LYS A 70 10.09 11.88 15.63
C LYS A 70 9.20 13.12 15.87
N HIS A 71 8.73 13.27 17.11
CA HIS A 71 7.81 14.31 17.57
C HIS A 71 6.48 14.41 16.79
N MET A 72 6.01 13.31 16.19
CA MET A 72 4.77 13.27 15.42
C MET A 72 3.90 12.07 15.80
N LEU A 73 2.60 12.28 15.74
CA LEU A 73 1.59 11.22 15.90
C LEU A 73 1.39 10.48 14.57
N ARG A 74 1.12 9.18 14.68
CA ARG A 74 0.64 8.33 13.57
C ARG A 74 -0.88 8.23 13.64
N TYR A 75 -1.52 8.46 12.50
CA TYR A 75 -2.98 8.51 12.38
C TYR A 75 -3.48 7.51 11.35
N GLY A 76 -4.67 6.98 11.57
CA GLY A 76 -5.29 6.00 10.65
C GLY A 76 -4.74 4.60 10.82
N ASP A 77 -4.30 4.24 12.03
CA ASP A 77 -4.11 2.85 12.42
C ASP A 77 -5.48 2.21 12.63
N TYR A 78 -5.74 1.05 12.03
CA TYR A 78 -6.98 0.31 12.25
C TYR A 78 -6.79 -1.17 11.96
N VAL A 79 -7.71 -1.99 12.44
CA VAL A 79 -7.76 -3.43 12.15
C VAL A 79 -9.14 -3.80 11.66
N PHE A 80 -9.22 -4.86 10.88
CA PHE A 80 -10.49 -5.43 10.44
C PHE A 80 -10.28 -6.87 9.97
N ASP A 81 -11.37 -7.62 9.89
CA ASP A 81 -11.42 -8.94 9.26
C ASP A 81 -11.78 -8.78 7.78
N LEU A 82 -10.90 -9.24 6.90
CA LEU A 82 -11.15 -9.31 5.47
C LEU A 82 -11.74 -10.66 5.13
N LYS A 83 -12.95 -10.67 4.58
CA LYS A 83 -13.68 -11.90 4.23
C LYS A 83 -13.88 -12.03 2.73
N ASP A 84 -13.48 -13.15 2.16
CA ASP A 84 -13.85 -13.56 0.81
C ASP A 84 -14.78 -14.79 0.87
N GLU A 85 -15.05 -15.42 -0.27
CA GLU A 85 -15.87 -16.65 -0.33
C GLU A 85 -15.18 -17.88 0.26
N SER A 86 -13.87 -17.81 0.50
CA SER A 86 -13.00 -18.92 0.85
C SER A 86 -12.57 -18.91 2.32
N GLY A 87 -12.60 -17.76 2.98
CA GLY A 87 -12.21 -17.62 4.38
C GLY A 87 -12.26 -16.19 4.91
N SER A 88 -11.69 -16.00 6.10
CA SER A 88 -11.48 -14.71 6.73
C SER A 88 -10.04 -14.61 7.21
N ILE A 89 -9.44 -13.43 7.08
CA ILE A 89 -8.10 -13.14 7.61
C ILE A 89 -8.05 -11.75 8.21
N ARG A 90 -7.35 -11.61 9.34
CA ARG A 90 -7.15 -10.32 9.99
C ARG A 90 -6.23 -9.45 9.15
N VAL A 91 -6.56 -8.17 9.02
CA VAL A 91 -5.72 -7.14 8.41
C VAL A 91 -5.35 -6.11 9.46
N GLU A 92 -4.05 -5.87 9.60
CA GLU A 92 -3.51 -4.80 10.42
C GLU A 92 -3.02 -3.67 9.52
N VAL A 93 -3.70 -2.52 9.61
CA VAL A 93 -3.39 -1.36 8.80
C VAL A 93 -2.62 -0.35 9.62
N MET A 94 -1.41 -0.05 9.16
CA MET A 94 -0.57 0.98 9.70
C MET A 94 -0.89 2.32 9.04
N GLY A 95 -1.16 3.30 9.87
CA GLY A 95 -1.43 4.67 9.49
C GLY A 95 -0.18 5.44 9.07
N THR A 96 -0.37 6.73 8.82
CA THR A 96 0.68 7.65 8.37
C THR A 96 1.01 8.67 9.45
N CYS A 97 2.28 9.04 9.55
CA CYS A 97 2.71 10.10 10.45
C CYS A 97 2.38 11.48 9.88
N GLY A 98 1.98 12.42 10.73
CA GLY A 98 1.76 13.81 10.34
C GLY A 98 0.28 14.21 10.36
N ASN A 99 -0.28 14.65 9.24
CA ASN A 99 -1.65 15.19 9.21
C ASN A 99 -2.70 14.08 9.08
N GLN A 100 -3.85 14.26 9.74
CA GLN A 100 -5.04 13.42 9.64
C GLN A 100 -5.80 13.59 8.31
N GLY A 101 -5.57 14.70 7.60
CA GLY A 101 -6.32 15.05 6.40
C GLY A 101 -6.21 13.99 5.29
N GLY A 102 -7.36 13.50 4.81
CA GLY A 102 -7.42 12.61 3.65
C GLY A 102 -7.28 11.11 3.94
N LEU A 103 -7.29 10.70 5.21
CA LEU A 103 -7.31 9.29 5.59
C LEU A 103 -8.58 8.60 5.06
N LYS A 104 -8.39 7.56 4.23
CA LYS A 104 -9.47 6.72 3.71
C LYS A 104 -9.45 5.39 4.46
N ILE A 105 -10.19 5.33 5.55
CA ILE A 105 -10.34 4.12 6.36
C ILE A 105 -11.45 3.26 5.76
N ALA A 106 -11.27 1.94 5.64
CA ALA A 106 -12.34 1.04 5.21
C ALA A 106 -13.52 1.08 6.19
N ARG A 107 -14.72 0.76 5.73
CA ARG A 107 -15.92 0.63 6.58
C ARG A 107 -16.44 -0.80 6.52
N ASP A 108 -17.19 -1.18 7.54
CA ASP A 108 -17.91 -2.44 7.52
C ASP A 108 -18.79 -2.55 6.28
N GLY A 109 -18.64 -3.66 5.55
CA GLY A 109 -19.34 -3.92 4.30
C GLY A 109 -18.68 -3.33 3.05
N ASP A 110 -17.60 -2.56 3.17
CA ASP A 110 -16.83 -2.12 2.01
C ASP A 110 -16.19 -3.34 1.33
N ARG A 111 -16.31 -3.42 0.01
CA ARG A 111 -15.47 -4.31 -0.80
C ARG A 111 -14.12 -3.62 -0.98
N VAL A 112 -13.04 -4.26 -0.58
CA VAL A 112 -11.69 -3.65 -0.58
C VAL A 112 -10.66 -4.56 -1.23
N LEU A 113 -9.68 -3.95 -1.90
CA LEU A 113 -8.41 -4.54 -2.27
C LEU A 113 -7.37 -4.14 -1.20
N VAL A 114 -6.74 -5.12 -0.60
CA VAL A 114 -5.63 -4.95 0.35
C VAL A 114 -4.35 -5.40 -0.33
N LYS A 115 -3.36 -4.50 -0.40
CA LYS A 115 -1.97 -4.86 -0.72
C LYS A 115 -1.13 -4.75 0.54
N GLY A 116 -0.36 -5.78 0.85
CA GLY A 116 0.43 -5.81 2.08
C GLY A 116 1.29 -7.06 2.19
N VAL A 117 1.96 -7.19 3.32
CA VAL A 117 2.84 -8.31 3.62
C VAL A 117 2.08 -9.36 4.40
N PHE A 118 2.12 -10.62 3.96
CA PHE A 118 1.56 -11.73 4.72
C PHE A 118 2.49 -12.11 5.88
N ILE A 119 1.95 -12.18 7.10
CA ILE A 119 2.70 -12.49 8.32
C ILE A 119 2.04 -13.65 9.05
N GLN A 120 2.85 -14.64 9.39
CA GLN A 120 2.56 -15.75 10.28
C GLN A 120 3.50 -15.66 11.49
N LEU A 121 2.93 -15.38 12.65
CA LEU A 121 3.64 -15.42 13.92
C LEU A 121 3.55 -16.83 14.50
N LEU A 122 4.71 -17.47 14.67
CA LEU A 122 4.82 -18.71 15.41
C LEU A 122 4.63 -18.39 16.90
N SER A 123 3.52 -18.85 17.49
CA SER A 123 3.33 -18.72 18.93
C SER A 123 4.33 -19.62 19.65
N GLY A 124 5.13 -19.05 20.55
CA GLY A 124 6.05 -19.80 21.41
C GLY A 124 5.36 -20.76 22.38
N ASN A 125 4.03 -20.65 22.53
CA ASN A 125 3.20 -21.60 23.27
C ASN A 125 2.07 -22.13 22.35
N LEU A 126 2.24 -23.37 21.94
CA LEU A 126 1.56 -24.14 20.89
C LEU A 126 0.03 -24.25 21.02
N SER A 127 -0.73 -23.30 20.44
CA SER A 127 -2.17 -23.51 20.19
C SER A 127 -2.56 -23.29 18.73
N SER A 128 -1.97 -22.32 18.05
CA SER A 128 -1.94 -22.20 16.58
C SER A 128 -1.06 -21.02 16.18
N PRO A 129 -0.41 -21.04 15.01
CA PRO A 129 0.21 -19.84 14.46
C PRO A 129 -0.86 -18.76 14.18
N THR A 130 -0.56 -17.51 14.49
CA THR A 130 -1.44 -16.37 14.17
C THR A 130 -1.04 -15.81 12.81
N THR A 131 -1.99 -15.73 11.87
CA THR A 131 -1.76 -15.16 10.54
C THR A 131 -2.53 -13.85 10.36
N PHE A 132 -1.92 -12.88 9.70
CA PHE A 132 -2.55 -11.60 9.35
C PHE A 132 -1.83 -10.95 8.16
N ILE A 133 -2.49 -9.96 7.56
CA ILE A 133 -1.90 -9.10 6.53
C ILE A 133 -1.49 -7.78 7.18
N SER A 134 -0.23 -7.40 7.05
CA SER A 134 0.25 -6.08 7.46
C SER A 134 0.26 -5.15 6.26
N ALA A 135 -0.49 -4.05 6.31
CA ALA A 135 -0.62 -3.11 5.20
C ALA A 135 -0.42 -1.66 5.65
N LEU A 136 -0.02 -0.80 4.74
CA LEU A 136 -0.14 0.66 4.94
C LEU A 136 -1.57 1.10 4.60
N ASN A 137 -2.06 2.15 5.26
CA ASN A 137 -3.39 2.70 5.00
C ASN A 137 -3.65 3.03 3.52
N GLN A 138 -2.65 3.57 2.82
CA GLN A 138 -2.69 3.89 1.40
C GLN A 138 -2.76 2.66 0.49
N ALA A 139 -2.44 1.47 1.02
CA ALA A 139 -2.47 0.19 0.30
C ALA A 139 -3.83 -0.53 0.44
N VAL A 140 -4.81 0.10 1.11
CA VAL A 140 -6.21 -0.35 1.18
C VAL A 140 -7.07 0.50 0.26
N SER A 141 -7.60 -0.11 -0.79
CA SER A 141 -8.42 0.57 -1.80
C SER A 141 -9.84 0.04 -1.78
N ARG A 142 -10.82 0.92 -1.62
CA ARG A 142 -12.23 0.55 -1.79
C ARG A 142 -12.52 0.29 -3.26
N LEU A 143 -13.20 -0.81 -3.53
CA LEU A 143 -13.66 -1.21 -4.86
C LEU A 143 -15.16 -0.90 -5.00
N PRO A 144 -15.65 -0.72 -6.23
CA PRO A 144 -17.09 -0.69 -6.49
C PRO A 144 -17.75 -1.97 -5.97
N GLN A 145 -18.98 -1.82 -5.46
CA GLN A 145 -19.84 -2.95 -5.08
C GLN A 145 -20.48 -3.59 -6.30
#